data_AF-A0A2E1I7N4-F1
#
_entry.id   AF-A0A2E1I7N4-F1
#
_cell.length_a   1.000
_cell.length_b   1.000
_cell.length_c   1.000
_cell.angle_alpha   90.00
_cell.angle_beta   90.00
_cell.angle_gamma   90.00
#
_symmetry.space_group_name_H-M   'P 1'
#
loop_
_entity.id
_entity.type
_entity.pdbx_description
1 polymer ?
#
loop_
_entity_poly.entity_id
_entity_poly.type
_entity_poly.pdbx_seq_one_letter_code
_entity_poly.pdbx_strand_id
1 'polypeptide(L)'
;MARRGKKQSENIFVRWWEERRDQHLSILFILSLVGLAAFLWSLVFFMFMDGVSEMPELIGMSWFFAIGGLILLGVVGPEFFRYNEQLTLLREVFELESRAEILKRRKEAEEAASLLGSIHQGKLLAHYKDHGIRAGRIFQSPATNFATEESWIISWWNADNTILSENTGISNLSSSSIQKILIVSSVTGIVVLLWNSFFGIARMTTESSREYSIDVLAWFQSMLGSDVNKLVEPVSFDLMSILLLIGFGTLLWSTSPMVSLKSSTEEE
;
A
#
# COMPACT_ATOMS: atom_id res chain seq x y z
N MET A 1 14.82 -11.66 -45.96
CA MET A 1 15.50 -11.66 -44.64
C MET A 1 15.81 -10.22 -44.26
N ALA A 2 14.92 -9.56 -43.51
CA ALA A 2 15.06 -8.14 -43.17
C ALA A 2 15.82 -7.97 -41.84
N ARG A 3 16.81 -7.07 -41.85
CA ARG A 3 17.75 -6.76 -40.78
C ARG A 3 17.03 -6.45 -39.47
N ARG A 4 17.25 -7.31 -38.47
CA ARG A 4 16.90 -7.10 -37.06
C ARG A 4 17.73 -5.91 -36.56
N GLY A 5 17.14 -4.72 -36.55
CA GLY A 5 17.76 -3.53 -35.98
C GLY A 5 18.04 -3.78 -34.50
N LYS A 6 19.32 -3.85 -34.15
CA LYS A 6 19.79 -3.77 -32.76
C LYS A 6 19.31 -2.41 -32.21
N LYS A 7 18.20 -2.40 -31.47
CA LYS A 7 17.90 -1.29 -30.56
C LYS A 7 18.95 -1.32 -29.45
N GLN A 8 19.80 -0.31 -29.54
CA GLN A 8 20.83 0.12 -28.62
C GLN A 8 20.27 0.17 -27.19
N SER A 9 21.04 -0.30 -26.22
CA SER A 9 20.71 -0.41 -24.79
C SER A 9 19.82 0.71 -24.25
N GLU A 10 18.51 0.47 -24.15
CA GLU A 10 17.63 1.24 -23.28
C GLU A 10 18.12 1.08 -21.84
N ASN A 11 18.31 2.20 -21.12
CA ASN A 11 18.72 2.23 -19.73
C ASN A 11 17.90 1.22 -18.92
N ILE A 12 18.56 0.41 -18.09
CA ILE A 12 17.90 -0.64 -17.28
C ILE A 12 16.73 -0.04 -16.48
N PHE A 13 16.86 1.20 -16.01
CA PHE A 13 15.81 1.97 -15.35
C PHE A 13 14.61 2.28 -16.24
N VAL A 14 14.83 2.66 -17.51
CA VAL A 14 13.75 2.96 -18.46
C VAL A 14 13.00 1.68 -18.79
N ARG A 15 13.71 0.58 -19.04
CA ARG A 15 13.09 -0.73 -19.27
C ARG A 15 12.31 -1.21 -18.05
N TRP A 16 12.89 -1.10 -16.85
CA TRP A 16 12.21 -1.44 -15.60
C TRP A 16 10.97 -0.59 -15.34
N TRP A 17 11.04 0.71 -15.67
CA TRP A 17 9.90 1.61 -15.55
C TRP A 17 8.80 1.23 -16.53
N GLU A 18 9.12 1.00 -17.80
CA GLU A 18 8.16 0.59 -18.82
C GLU A 18 7.51 -0.77 -18.54
N GLU A 19 8.28 -1.74 -18.02
CA GLU A 19 7.78 -3.05 -17.59
C GLU A 19 6.76 -2.93 -16.44
N ARG A 20 6.82 -1.87 -15.63
CA ARG A 20 5.92 -1.62 -14.49
C ARG A 20 4.84 -0.59 -14.77
N ARG A 21 4.51 -0.32 -16.03
CA ARG A 21 3.50 0.68 -16.43
C ARG A 21 2.18 0.58 -15.66
N ASP A 22 1.71 -0.64 -15.44
CA ASP A 22 0.43 -0.89 -14.76
C ASP A 22 0.50 -0.60 -13.24
N GLN A 23 1.70 -0.48 -12.68
CA GLN A 23 1.96 -0.16 -11.28
C GLN A 23 2.44 1.29 -11.07
N HIS A 24 2.57 2.10 -12.13
CA HIS A 24 3.08 3.48 -12.03
C HIS A 24 2.31 4.30 -11.01
N LEU A 25 0.98 4.26 -11.03
CA LEU A 25 0.15 5.01 -10.09
C LEU A 25 0.42 4.56 -8.64
N SER A 26 0.54 3.27 -8.39
CA SER A 26 0.84 2.73 -7.05
C SER A 26 2.24 3.09 -6.59
N ILE A 27 3.23 3.03 -7.48
CA ILE A 27 4.62 3.41 -7.16
C ILE A 27 4.70 4.90 -6.83
N LEU A 28 4.07 5.76 -7.65
CA LEU A 28 4.00 7.19 -7.42
C LEU A 28 3.26 7.53 -6.12
N PHE A 29 2.20 6.79 -5.79
CA PHE A 29 1.49 6.93 -4.52
C PHE A 29 2.36 6.55 -3.32
N ILE A 30 3.08 5.43 -3.38
CA ILE A 30 3.95 5.00 -2.28
C ILE A 30 5.10 5.98 -2.10
N LEU A 31 5.73 6.42 -3.20
CA LEU A 31 6.82 7.39 -3.14
C LEU A 31 6.35 8.75 -2.62
N SER A 32 5.16 9.22 -2.99
CA SER A 32 4.60 10.46 -2.45
C SER A 32 4.26 10.31 -0.96
N LEU A 33 3.71 9.17 -0.54
CA LEU A 33 3.44 8.86 0.86
C LEU A 33 4.74 8.81 1.69
N VAL A 34 5.79 8.17 1.18
CA VAL A 34 7.10 8.10 1.83
C VAL A 34 7.74 9.49 1.93
N GLY A 35 7.68 10.29 0.86
CA GLY A 35 8.18 11.66 0.88
C GLY A 35 7.45 12.53 1.90
N LEU A 36 6.13 12.40 1.97
CA LEU A 36 5.29 13.10 2.95
C LEU A 36 5.60 12.62 4.38
N ALA A 37 5.70 11.31 4.61
CA ALA A 37 6.00 10.76 5.92
C ALA A 37 7.39 11.18 6.41
N ALA A 38 8.41 11.17 5.54
CA ALA A 38 9.74 11.66 5.85
C ALA A 38 9.74 13.14 6.22
N PHE A 39 9.02 13.97 5.46
CA PHE A 39 8.89 15.39 5.77
C PHE A 39 8.15 15.64 7.10
N LEU A 40 7.05 14.93 7.34
CA LEU A 40 6.27 15.05 8.58
C LEU A 40 7.05 14.55 9.79
N TRP A 41 7.82 13.47 9.66
CA TRP A 41 8.74 13.01 10.70
C TRP A 41 9.68 14.14 11.12
N SER A 42 10.35 14.78 10.15
CA SER A 42 11.27 15.87 10.43
C SER A 42 10.59 17.07 11.07
N LEU A 43 9.37 17.40 10.64
CA LEU A 43 8.58 18.47 11.24
C LEU A 43 8.28 18.15 12.71
N VAL A 44 7.81 16.94 13.02
CA VAL A 44 7.54 16.49 14.39
C VAL A 44 8.80 16.51 15.24
N PHE A 45 9.92 15.99 14.70
CA PHE A 45 11.20 15.94 15.38
C PHE A 45 11.69 17.34 15.80
N PHE A 46 11.68 18.31 14.86
CA PHE A 46 12.18 19.65 15.13
C PHE A 46 11.20 20.53 15.91
N MET A 47 9.88 20.41 15.68
CA MET A 47 8.90 21.35 16.26
C MET A 47 8.24 20.85 17.54
N PHE A 48 8.09 19.54 17.74
CA PHE A 48 7.27 19.00 18.82
C PHE A 48 8.04 18.13 19.81
N MET A 49 9.14 17.50 19.38
CA MET A 49 9.93 16.60 20.24
C MET A 49 11.15 17.26 20.88
N ASP A 50 11.42 18.54 20.58
CA ASP A 50 12.68 19.21 20.91
C ASP A 50 13.91 18.35 20.54
N GLY A 51 13.84 17.67 19.38
CA GLY A 51 14.82 16.63 19.02
C GLY A 51 16.26 17.15 18.87
N VAL A 52 16.45 18.46 18.84
CA VAL A 52 17.79 19.08 18.82
C VAL A 52 18.48 18.97 20.18
N SER A 53 17.75 19.11 21.28
CA SER A 53 18.29 19.05 22.64
C SER A 53 18.29 17.61 23.18
N GLU A 54 17.20 16.87 22.94
CA GLU A 54 16.95 15.55 23.52
C GLU A 54 17.56 14.40 22.68
N MET A 55 17.79 14.58 21.37
CA MET A 55 18.20 13.52 20.44
C MET A 55 19.22 14.00 19.38
N PRO A 56 20.39 14.55 19.80
CA PRO A 56 21.33 15.21 18.90
C PRO A 56 21.90 14.30 17.80
N GLU A 57 22.00 13.00 18.04
CA GLU A 57 22.46 11.99 17.08
C GLU A 57 21.54 11.82 15.87
N LEU A 58 20.24 12.10 16.04
CA LEU A 58 19.23 11.96 14.98
C LEU A 58 19.10 13.22 14.11
N ILE A 59 19.73 14.35 14.49
CA ILE A 59 19.63 15.62 13.76
C ILE A 59 20.00 15.45 12.28
N GLY A 60 21.09 14.74 11.99
CA GLY A 60 21.55 14.51 10.62
C GLY A 60 20.54 13.72 9.78
N MET A 61 19.96 12.66 10.36
CA MET A 61 18.95 11.84 9.70
C MET A 61 17.64 12.62 9.50
N SER A 62 17.23 13.41 10.48
CA SER A 62 16.03 14.24 10.38
C SER A 62 16.17 15.33 9.32
N TRP A 63 17.34 15.94 9.15
CA TRP A 63 17.60 16.84 8.01
C TRP A 63 17.59 16.12 6.66
N PHE A 64 18.17 14.92 6.61
CA PHE A 64 18.13 14.09 5.40
C PHE A 64 16.68 13.77 5.01
N PHE A 65 15.81 13.40 5.95
CA PHE A 65 14.39 13.17 5.69
C PHE A 65 13.62 14.45 5.34
N ALA A 66 13.97 15.60 5.92
CA ALA A 66 13.32 16.86 5.61
C ALA A 66 13.59 17.28 4.15
N ILE A 67 14.87 17.36 3.79
CA ILE A 67 15.32 17.80 2.47
C ILE A 67 15.00 16.72 1.43
N GLY A 68 15.30 15.46 1.74
CA GLY A 68 15.02 14.32 0.87
C GLY A 68 13.53 14.13 0.61
N GLY A 69 12.70 14.25 1.64
CA GLY A 69 11.24 14.19 1.53
C GLY A 69 10.67 15.31 0.65
N LEU A 70 11.14 16.55 0.83
CA LEU A 70 10.73 17.69 -0.01
C LEU A 70 11.16 17.53 -1.47
N ILE A 71 12.41 17.12 -1.74
CA ILE A 71 12.90 16.89 -3.10
C ILE A 71 12.09 15.77 -3.76
N LEU A 72 11.87 14.65 -3.05
CA LEU A 72 11.10 13.52 -3.54
C LEU A 72 9.67 13.94 -3.89
N LEU A 73 9.00 14.70 -3.00
CA LEU A 73 7.66 15.23 -3.25
C LEU A 73 7.63 16.21 -4.43
N GLY A 74 8.65 17.06 -4.58
CA GLY A 74 8.74 18.01 -5.69
C GLY A 74 8.83 17.33 -7.06
N VAL A 75 9.46 16.15 -7.13
CA VAL A 75 9.60 15.37 -8.37
C VAL A 75 8.40 14.45 -8.58
N VAL A 76 8.06 13.64 -7.57
CA VAL A 76 7.04 12.59 -7.68
C VAL A 76 5.62 13.14 -7.56
N GLY A 77 5.42 14.17 -6.73
CA GLY A 77 4.10 14.74 -6.44
C GLY A 77 3.36 15.19 -7.70
N PRO A 78 3.94 16.03 -8.58
CA PRO A 78 3.29 16.47 -9.81
C PRO A 78 2.87 15.31 -10.71
N GLU A 79 3.74 14.29 -10.85
CA GLU A 79 3.42 13.11 -11.65
C GLU A 79 2.28 12.30 -11.02
N PHE A 80 2.31 12.11 -9.70
CA PHE A 80 1.23 11.44 -8.98
C PHE A 80 -0.12 12.15 -9.19
N PHE A 81 -0.17 13.47 -9.05
CA PHE A 81 -1.40 14.23 -9.26
C PHE A 81 -1.93 14.09 -10.69
N ARG A 82 -1.04 14.10 -11.70
CA ARG A 82 -1.43 13.87 -13.09
C ARG A 82 -2.06 12.49 -13.30
N TYR A 83 -1.45 11.43 -12.78
CA TYR A 83 -2.01 10.07 -12.87
C TYR A 83 -3.35 9.95 -12.11
N ASN A 84 -3.45 10.58 -10.95
CA ASN A 84 -4.66 10.55 -10.12
C ASN A 84 -5.83 11.32 -10.75
N GLU A 85 -5.56 12.42 -11.45
CA GLU A 85 -6.55 13.15 -12.23
C GLU A 85 -7.12 12.27 -13.35
N GLN A 86 -6.26 11.58 -14.11
CA GLN A 86 -6.69 10.64 -15.15
C GLN A 86 -7.51 9.48 -14.60
N LEU A 87 -7.17 8.99 -13.39
CA LEU A 87 -7.96 7.96 -12.71
C LEU A 87 -9.37 8.48 -12.34
N THR A 88 -9.46 9.71 -11.85
CA THR A 88 -10.75 10.36 -11.53
C THR A 88 -11.60 10.52 -12.78
N LEU A 89 -11.02 11.03 -13.88
CA LEU A 89 -11.71 11.17 -15.17
C LEU A 89 -12.23 9.82 -15.69
N LEU A 90 -11.43 8.76 -15.58
CA LEU A 90 -11.85 7.43 -16.02
C LEU A 90 -13.01 6.88 -15.17
N ARG A 91 -13.01 7.13 -13.86
CA ARG A 91 -14.12 6.75 -12.97
C ARG A 91 -15.41 7.50 -13.32
N GLU A 92 -15.33 8.81 -13.57
CA GLU A 92 -16.49 9.58 -14.02
C GLU A 92 -17.08 9.01 -15.31
N VAL A 93 -16.24 8.56 -16.25
CA VAL A 93 -16.71 7.94 -17.50
C VAL A 93 -17.39 6.60 -17.23
N PHE A 94 -16.91 5.80 -16.28
CA PHE A 94 -17.56 4.54 -15.91
C PHE A 94 -18.91 4.72 -15.23
N GLU A 95 -19.16 5.85 -14.60
CA GLU A 95 -20.46 6.19 -14.00
C GLU A 95 -21.50 6.66 -15.03
N LEU A 96 -21.09 6.97 -16.27
CA LEU A 96 -22.01 7.36 -17.32
C LEU A 96 -22.80 6.16 -17.84
N GLU A 97 -24.13 6.23 -17.78
CA GLU A 97 -25.02 5.21 -18.35
C GLU A 97 -25.40 5.53 -19.81
N SER A 98 -25.31 6.80 -20.22
CA SER A 98 -25.73 7.24 -21.55
C SER A 98 -24.66 7.01 -22.60
N ARG A 99 -24.98 6.17 -23.59
CA ARG A 99 -24.10 5.89 -24.75
C ARG A 99 -23.60 7.14 -25.47
N ALA A 100 -24.43 8.18 -25.57
CA ALA A 100 -24.07 9.43 -26.24
C ALA A 100 -23.02 10.24 -25.45
N GLU A 101 -23.11 10.21 -24.13
CA GLU A 101 -22.16 10.89 -23.23
C GLU A 101 -20.83 10.15 -23.17
N ILE A 102 -20.86 8.82 -23.15
CA ILE A 102 -19.66 7.97 -23.25
C ILE A 102 -18.93 8.25 -24.57
N LEU A 103 -19.65 8.36 -25.70
CA LEU A 103 -19.06 8.68 -26.99
C LEU A 103 -18.41 10.08 -27.03
N LYS A 104 -19.00 11.05 -26.32
CA LYS A 104 -18.46 12.42 -26.23
C LYS A 104 -17.13 12.45 -25.48
N ARG A 105 -17.02 11.72 -24.36
CA ARG A 105 -15.80 11.61 -23.54
C ARG A 105 -14.84 10.49 -23.97
N ARG A 106 -15.13 9.81 -25.08
CA ARG A 106 -14.38 8.64 -25.53
C ARG A 106 -12.88 8.89 -25.69
N LYS A 107 -12.50 10.01 -26.32
CA LYS A 107 -11.10 10.32 -26.57
C LYS A 107 -10.32 10.48 -25.26
N GLU A 108 -10.92 11.18 -24.31
CA GLU A 108 -10.35 11.43 -22.98
C GLU A 108 -10.24 10.13 -22.18
N ALA A 109 -11.27 9.28 -22.24
CA ALA A 109 -11.27 7.97 -21.58
C ALA A 109 -10.20 7.02 -22.15
N GLU A 110 -10.07 6.96 -23.47
CA GLU A 110 -9.06 6.14 -24.15
C GLU A 110 -7.64 6.63 -23.82
N GLU A 111 -7.41 7.94 -23.76
CA GLU A 111 -6.13 8.53 -23.38
C GLU A 111 -5.79 8.25 -21.90
N ALA A 112 -6.75 8.49 -21.00
CA ALA A 112 -6.60 8.21 -19.56
C ALA A 112 -6.30 6.73 -19.29
N ALA A 113 -7.06 5.82 -19.91
CA ALA A 113 -6.83 4.38 -19.76
C ALA A 113 -5.47 3.95 -20.32
N SER A 114 -5.01 4.58 -21.42
CA SER A 114 -3.69 4.29 -21.98
C SER A 114 -2.53 4.70 -21.07
N LEU A 115 -2.71 5.78 -20.31
CA LEU A 115 -1.73 6.27 -19.35
C LEU A 115 -1.71 5.42 -18.07
N LEU A 116 -2.87 4.97 -17.59
CA LEU A 116 -3.02 4.18 -16.35
C LEU A 116 -2.62 2.71 -16.49
N GLY A 117 -2.47 2.21 -17.71
CA GLY A 117 -2.00 0.85 -17.98
C GLY A 117 -3.10 -0.14 -18.30
N SER A 118 -2.69 -1.38 -18.54
CA SER A 118 -3.46 -2.39 -19.26
C SER A 118 -4.72 -2.86 -18.52
N ILE A 119 -4.70 -2.89 -17.18
CA ILE A 119 -5.88 -3.20 -16.34
C ILE A 119 -7.02 -2.21 -16.63
N HIS A 120 -6.72 -0.91 -16.62
CA HIS A 120 -7.70 0.15 -16.84
C HIS A 120 -8.21 0.18 -18.28
N GLN A 121 -7.35 -0.16 -19.24
CA GLN A 121 -7.75 -0.37 -20.64
C GLN A 121 -8.73 -1.54 -20.79
N GLY A 122 -8.50 -2.65 -20.10
CA GLY A 122 -9.40 -3.80 -20.07
C GLY A 122 -10.77 -3.44 -19.47
N LYS A 123 -10.78 -2.71 -18.34
CA LYS A 123 -12.03 -2.22 -17.70
C LYS A 123 -12.82 -1.29 -18.63
N LEU A 124 -12.14 -0.40 -19.35
CA LEU A 124 -12.78 0.48 -20.34
C LEU A 124 -13.36 -0.30 -21.52
N LEU A 125 -12.65 -1.33 -22.00
CA LEU A 125 -13.14 -2.17 -23.09
C LEU A 125 -14.39 -2.96 -22.70
N ALA A 126 -14.44 -3.49 -21.47
CA ALA A 126 -15.62 -4.13 -20.91
C ALA A 126 -16.81 -3.16 -20.84
N HIS A 127 -16.59 -1.96 -20.29
CA HIS A 127 -17.62 -0.92 -20.19
C HIS A 127 -18.16 -0.49 -21.58
N TYR A 128 -17.30 -0.40 -22.61
CA TYR A 128 -17.74 -0.15 -23.99
C TYR A 128 -18.54 -1.30 -24.59
N LYS A 129 -18.18 -2.55 -24.29
CA LYS A 129 -18.92 -3.72 -24.74
C LYS A 129 -20.34 -3.71 -24.18
N ASP A 130 -20.50 -3.39 -22.91
CA ASP A 130 -21.82 -3.31 -22.24
C ASP A 130 -22.73 -2.25 -22.88
N HIS A 131 -22.15 -1.14 -23.34
CA HIS A 131 -22.89 -0.06 -24.00
C HIS A 131 -22.94 -0.16 -25.55
N GLY A 132 -22.48 -1.27 -26.13
CA GLY A 132 -22.49 -1.48 -27.59
C GLY A 132 -21.65 -0.45 -28.36
N ILE A 133 -20.52 -0.03 -27.79
CA ILE A 133 -19.58 0.94 -28.36
C ILE A 133 -18.34 0.19 -28.88
N ARG A 134 -17.89 0.52 -30.10
CA ARG A 134 -16.64 -0.03 -30.64
C ARG A 134 -15.46 0.79 -30.14
N ALA A 135 -14.56 0.16 -29.37
CA ALA A 135 -13.32 0.75 -28.89
C ALA A 135 -12.37 1.18 -30.03
N GLY A 136 -11.43 2.09 -29.75
CA GLY A 136 -10.45 2.58 -30.72
C GLY A 136 -9.49 1.49 -31.21
N ARG A 137 -8.79 1.75 -32.33
CA ARG A 137 -7.89 0.78 -32.98
C ARG A 137 -6.76 0.28 -32.06
N ILE A 138 -6.38 1.09 -31.07
CA ILE A 138 -5.33 0.78 -30.07
C ILE A 138 -5.78 -0.34 -29.13
N PHE A 139 -7.10 -0.49 -28.90
CA PHE A 139 -7.70 -1.47 -28.00
C PHE A 139 -8.22 -2.73 -28.70
N GLN A 140 -8.20 -2.76 -30.04
CA GLN A 140 -8.68 -3.89 -30.86
C GLN A 140 -7.59 -4.92 -31.19
N SER A 141 -6.35 -4.67 -30.78
CA SER A 141 -5.21 -5.54 -31.06
C SER A 141 -5.27 -6.83 -30.23
N PRO A 142 -5.25 -8.03 -30.84
CA PRO A 142 -5.12 -9.30 -30.09
C PRO A 142 -3.79 -9.41 -29.31
N ALA A 143 -2.82 -8.53 -29.58
CA ALA A 143 -1.53 -8.50 -28.89
C ALA A 143 -1.54 -7.68 -27.59
N THR A 144 -2.63 -6.95 -27.28
CA THR A 144 -2.78 -6.32 -25.97
C THR A 144 -3.42 -7.33 -25.02
N ASN A 145 -2.59 -8.19 -24.42
CA ASN A 145 -2.97 -8.92 -23.22
C ASN A 145 -3.15 -7.86 -22.13
N PHE A 146 -4.39 -7.42 -21.90
CA PHE A 146 -4.71 -6.60 -20.75
C PHE A 146 -4.44 -7.45 -19.52
N ALA A 147 -3.47 -7.05 -18.69
CA ALA A 147 -3.27 -7.70 -17.41
C ALA A 147 -4.58 -7.51 -16.64
N THR A 148 -5.28 -8.61 -16.38
CA THR A 148 -6.42 -8.64 -15.47
C THR A 148 -5.97 -8.88 -14.03
N GLU A 149 -4.67 -9.13 -13.82
CA GLU A 149 -4.10 -9.32 -12.49
C GLU A 149 -4.00 -7.98 -11.76
N GLU A 150 -5.02 -7.69 -10.95
CA GLU A 150 -4.88 -6.73 -9.87
C GLU A 150 -3.72 -7.15 -8.96
N SER A 151 -2.90 -6.17 -8.51
CA SER A 151 -1.79 -6.44 -7.60
C SER A 151 -2.28 -7.25 -6.39
N TRP A 152 -1.50 -8.24 -5.94
CA TRP A 152 -1.87 -9.10 -4.80
C TRP A 152 -2.21 -8.29 -3.53
N ILE A 153 -1.65 -7.09 -3.38
CA ILE A 153 -1.95 -6.17 -2.28
C ILE A 153 -3.36 -5.58 -2.43
N ILE A 154 -3.75 -5.25 -3.66
CA ILE A 154 -5.07 -4.68 -3.98
C ILE A 154 -6.15 -5.74 -3.83
N SER A 155 -5.88 -6.98 -4.28
CA SER A 155 -6.80 -8.10 -4.08
C SER A 155 -6.89 -8.55 -2.63
N TRP A 156 -5.79 -8.46 -1.87
CA TRP A 156 -5.80 -8.70 -0.43
C TRP A 156 -6.56 -7.63 0.36
N TRP A 157 -6.35 -6.34 0.06
CA TRP A 157 -7.02 -5.23 0.74
C TRP A 157 -8.53 -5.16 0.46
N ASN A 158 -8.96 -5.61 -0.72
CA ASN A 158 -10.36 -5.62 -1.17
C ASN A 158 -10.97 -7.03 -1.19
N ALA A 159 -10.41 -7.99 -0.47
CA ALA A 159 -10.99 -9.32 -0.39
C ALA A 159 -12.39 -9.23 0.23
N ASP A 160 -13.39 -9.87 -0.37
CA ASP A 160 -14.72 -10.03 0.24
C ASP A 160 -14.79 -11.35 1.03
N ASN A 161 -14.03 -12.36 0.58
CA ASN A 161 -13.93 -13.68 1.19
C ASN A 161 -12.48 -13.99 1.58
N THR A 162 -12.27 -14.17 2.87
CA THR A 162 -10.95 -14.44 3.48
C THR A 162 -10.93 -15.81 4.14
N ILE A 163 -9.73 -16.37 4.32
CA ILE A 163 -9.53 -17.65 5.02
C ILE A 163 -10.19 -17.60 6.42
N LEU A 164 -10.12 -16.45 7.09
CA LEU A 164 -10.75 -16.22 8.39
C LEU A 164 -12.27 -16.35 8.33
N SER A 165 -12.92 -15.68 7.38
CA SER A 165 -14.39 -15.71 7.24
C SER A 165 -14.88 -17.10 6.88
N GLU A 166 -14.16 -17.80 6.00
CA GLU A 166 -14.53 -19.15 5.56
C GLU A 166 -14.38 -20.17 6.68
N ASN A 167 -13.23 -20.16 7.37
CA ASN A 167 -12.93 -21.15 8.41
C ASN A 167 -13.78 -20.98 9.68
N THR A 168 -14.27 -19.76 9.94
CA THR A 168 -15.10 -19.49 11.13
C THR A 168 -16.60 -19.54 10.82
N GLY A 169 -17.01 -19.38 9.55
CA GLY A 169 -18.42 -19.36 9.15
C GLY A 169 -19.22 -18.17 9.67
N ILE A 170 -18.57 -17.14 10.24
CA ILE A 170 -19.23 -15.98 10.82
C ILE A 170 -19.43 -14.93 9.73
N SER A 171 -20.67 -14.69 9.32
CA SER A 171 -21.03 -13.75 8.25
C SER A 171 -20.53 -12.31 8.47
N ASN A 172 -20.42 -11.87 9.73
CA ASN A 172 -19.90 -10.53 10.06
C ASN A 172 -18.42 -10.34 9.64
N LEU A 173 -17.61 -11.41 9.61
CA LEU A 173 -16.18 -11.36 9.26
C LEU A 173 -15.93 -11.25 7.74
N SER A 174 -16.97 -11.48 6.91
CA SER A 174 -16.93 -11.23 5.46
C SER A 174 -17.08 -9.73 5.12
N SER A 175 -17.49 -8.89 6.08
CA SER A 175 -17.66 -7.46 5.79
C SER A 175 -16.33 -6.76 5.49
N SER A 176 -16.25 -6.05 4.35
CA SER A 176 -15.04 -5.33 3.92
C SER A 176 -14.53 -4.34 4.98
N SER A 177 -15.42 -3.73 5.76
CA SER A 177 -15.04 -2.82 6.87
C SER A 177 -14.32 -3.55 8.00
N ILE A 178 -14.81 -4.71 8.44
CA ILE A 178 -14.20 -5.48 9.53
C ILE A 178 -12.84 -6.03 9.09
N GLN A 179 -12.72 -6.50 7.85
CA GLN A 179 -11.45 -6.98 7.31
C GLN A 179 -10.39 -5.88 7.25
N LYS A 180 -10.77 -4.69 6.78
CA LYS A 180 -9.86 -3.53 6.77
C LYS A 180 -9.43 -3.13 8.18
N ILE A 181 -10.35 -3.15 9.16
CA ILE A 181 -10.02 -2.90 10.57
C ILE A 181 -9.02 -3.95 11.09
N LEU A 182 -9.23 -5.24 10.79
CA LEU A 182 -8.33 -6.33 11.21
C LEU A 182 -6.93 -6.18 10.59
N ILE A 183 -6.85 -5.87 9.30
CA ILE A 183 -5.58 -5.62 8.60
C ILE A 183 -4.86 -4.43 9.25
N VAL A 184 -5.54 -3.29 9.37
CA VAL A 184 -4.94 -2.05 9.91
C VAL A 184 -4.49 -2.25 11.34
N SER A 185 -5.32 -2.84 12.20
CA SER A 185 -4.99 -3.07 13.61
C SER A 185 -3.80 -4.03 13.77
N SER A 186 -3.75 -5.10 12.96
CA SER A 186 -2.64 -6.07 13.02
C SER A 186 -1.33 -5.48 12.50
N VAL A 187 -1.35 -4.76 11.38
CA VAL A 187 -0.16 -4.07 10.86
C VAL A 187 0.33 -3.04 11.88
N THR A 188 -0.58 -2.25 12.43
CA THR A 188 -0.26 -1.24 13.46
C THR A 188 0.35 -1.91 14.69
N GLY A 189 -0.26 -2.99 15.18
CA GLY A 189 0.25 -3.76 16.33
C GLY A 189 1.67 -4.29 16.10
N ILE A 190 1.93 -4.86 14.92
CA ILE A 190 3.27 -5.34 14.55
C ILE A 190 4.26 -4.18 14.52
N VAL A 191 3.92 -3.08 13.85
CA VAL A 191 4.81 -1.91 13.75
C VAL A 191 5.13 -1.35 15.13
N VAL A 192 4.13 -1.19 16.01
CA VAL A 192 4.32 -0.69 17.37
C VAL A 192 5.19 -1.63 18.19
N LEU A 193 4.98 -2.95 18.10
CA LEU A 193 5.80 -3.94 18.82
C LEU A 193 7.25 -3.94 18.33
N LEU A 194 7.46 -3.94 17.01
CA LEU A 194 8.81 -3.86 16.44
C LEU A 194 9.49 -2.54 16.81
N TRP A 195 8.77 -1.43 16.77
CA TRP A 195 9.30 -0.13 17.14
C TRP A 195 9.69 -0.09 18.62
N ASN A 196 8.81 -0.59 19.50
CA ASN A 196 9.10 -0.77 20.92
C ASN A 196 10.36 -1.62 21.14
N SER A 197 10.49 -2.74 20.46
CA SER A 197 11.61 -3.68 20.65
C SER A 197 12.94 -3.16 20.08
N PHE A 198 12.95 -2.48 18.93
CA PHE A 198 14.19 -2.02 18.31
C PHE A 198 14.66 -0.66 18.82
N PHE A 199 13.75 0.27 19.07
CA PHE A 199 14.08 1.67 19.34
C PHE A 199 13.67 2.14 20.73
N GLY A 200 12.78 1.41 21.41
CA GLY A 200 12.19 1.87 22.65
C GLY A 200 11.10 2.93 22.43
N ILE A 201 10.16 3.01 23.38
CA ILE A 201 9.09 4.02 23.39
C ILE A 201 8.90 4.68 24.76
N ALA A 202 9.57 4.14 25.78
CA ALA A 202 9.44 4.57 27.16
C ALA A 202 10.70 5.31 27.61
N ARG A 203 10.49 6.14 28.63
CA ARG A 203 11.52 6.93 29.30
C ARG A 203 11.62 6.48 30.75
N MET A 204 12.84 6.43 31.30
CA MET A 204 13.04 6.03 32.70
C MET A 204 12.66 7.15 33.67
N THR A 205 12.85 8.40 33.25
CA THR A 205 12.44 9.59 34.01
C THR A 205 11.79 10.61 33.08
N THR A 206 11.15 11.64 33.63
CA THR A 206 10.47 12.68 32.82
C THR A 206 11.43 13.54 31.99
N GLU A 207 12.70 13.61 32.37
CA GLU A 207 13.77 14.41 31.74
C GLU A 207 14.71 13.58 30.86
N SER A 208 14.51 12.25 30.78
CA SER A 208 15.34 11.39 29.93
C SER A 208 14.69 11.15 28.56
N SER A 209 15.53 11.02 27.55
CA SER A 209 15.21 10.52 26.21
C SER A 209 14.46 9.17 26.26
N ARG A 210 13.67 8.91 25.21
CA ARG A 210 12.90 7.65 25.06
C ARG A 210 13.80 6.53 24.54
N GLU A 211 14.63 6.01 25.43
CA GLU A 211 15.61 4.97 25.08
C GLU A 211 15.18 3.57 25.55
N TYR A 212 14.13 3.46 26.36
CA TYR A 212 13.74 2.18 26.96
C TYR A 212 12.59 1.52 26.21
N SER A 213 12.71 0.21 26.05
CA SER A 213 11.64 -0.67 25.60
C SER A 213 10.71 -1.00 26.76
N ILE A 214 9.41 -1.10 26.46
CA ILE A 214 8.43 -1.64 27.40
C ILE A 214 8.47 -3.17 27.28
N ASP A 215 8.75 -3.84 28.39
CA ASP A 215 8.49 -5.28 28.52
C ASP A 215 6.97 -5.48 28.59
N VAL A 216 6.41 -6.01 27.51
CA VAL A 216 4.96 -6.15 27.35
C VAL A 216 4.41 -7.19 28.33
N LEU A 217 5.18 -8.23 28.64
CA LEU A 217 4.83 -9.21 29.65
C LEU A 217 4.79 -8.56 31.04
N ALA A 218 5.81 -7.81 31.41
CA ALA A 218 5.85 -7.11 32.70
C ALA A 218 4.76 -6.03 32.79
N TRP A 219 4.47 -5.32 31.70
CA TRP A 219 3.37 -4.38 31.62
C TRP A 219 2.01 -5.06 31.88
N PHE A 220 1.77 -6.21 31.25
CA PHE A 220 0.55 -7.00 31.44
C PHE A 220 0.44 -7.55 32.87
N GLN A 221 1.53 -8.11 33.40
CA GLN A 221 1.60 -8.60 34.78
C GLN A 221 1.32 -7.48 35.79
N SER A 222 1.78 -6.26 35.52
CA SER A 222 1.48 -5.11 36.38
C SER A 222 0.04 -4.65 36.30
N MET A 223 -0.62 -4.79 35.14
CA MET A 223 -2.07 -4.60 35.04
C MET A 223 -2.85 -5.61 35.89
N LEU A 224 -2.29 -6.80 36.12
CA LEU A 224 -2.83 -7.82 37.03
C LEU A 224 -2.42 -7.63 38.50
N GLY A 225 -1.76 -6.52 38.84
CA GLY A 225 -1.45 -6.13 40.22
C GLY A 225 -0.08 -6.56 40.75
N SER A 226 0.84 -6.98 39.88
CA SER A 226 2.23 -7.24 40.29
C SER A 226 3.15 -6.01 40.13
N ASP A 227 4.08 -5.85 41.07
CA ASP A 227 5.11 -4.81 41.01
C ASP A 227 6.37 -5.37 40.35
N VAL A 228 6.38 -5.33 39.02
CA VAL A 228 7.51 -5.71 38.18
C VAL A 228 8.00 -4.51 37.37
N ASN A 229 9.32 -4.40 37.20
CA ASN A 229 9.92 -3.37 36.35
C ASN A 229 9.50 -3.59 34.90
N LYS A 230 8.95 -2.55 34.28
CA LYS A 230 8.38 -2.60 32.92
C LYS A 230 9.36 -2.14 31.84
N LEU A 231 10.51 -1.64 32.25
CA LEU A 231 11.48 -0.99 31.37
C LEU A 231 12.68 -1.90 31.17
N VAL A 232 13.07 -2.08 29.91
CA VAL A 232 14.23 -2.87 29.50
C VAL A 232 15.02 -2.06 28.48
N GLU A 233 16.32 -2.33 28.39
CA GLU A 233 17.18 -1.74 27.36
C GLU A 233 16.70 -2.12 25.94
N PRO A 234 16.94 -1.24 24.94
CA PRO A 234 16.46 -1.43 23.58
C PRO A 234 17.16 -2.59 22.87
N VAL A 235 16.54 -3.10 21.80
CA VAL A 235 16.84 -4.41 21.18
C VAL A 235 16.50 -5.56 22.12
N SER A 236 15.29 -5.53 22.68
CA SER A 236 14.76 -6.58 23.53
C SER A 236 13.38 -7.05 23.07
N PHE A 237 13.20 -8.37 23.02
CA PHE A 237 11.95 -9.04 22.69
C PHE A 237 11.53 -9.90 23.87
N ASP A 238 10.54 -9.44 24.63
CA ASP A 238 9.93 -10.26 25.67
C ASP A 238 9.01 -11.33 25.06
N LEU A 239 8.70 -12.36 25.86
CA LEU A 239 7.90 -13.49 25.40
C LEU A 239 6.50 -13.08 24.92
N MET A 240 5.86 -12.10 25.55
CA MET A 240 4.55 -11.62 25.10
C MET A 240 4.65 -10.82 23.81
N SER A 241 5.68 -9.99 23.65
CA SER A 241 5.93 -9.32 22.37
C SER A 241 6.08 -10.32 21.22
N ILE A 242 6.84 -11.41 21.41
CA ILE A 242 7.00 -12.47 20.41
C ILE A 242 5.66 -13.16 20.12
N LEU A 243 4.91 -13.54 21.15
CA LEU A 243 3.61 -14.19 20.98
C LEU A 243 2.61 -13.29 20.26
N LEU A 244 2.58 -12.00 20.57
CA LEU A 244 1.72 -11.03 19.90
C LEU A 244 2.14 -10.80 18.44
N LEU A 245 3.44 -10.76 18.14
CA LEU A 245 3.92 -10.69 16.76
C LEU A 245 3.49 -11.91 15.94
N ILE A 246 3.59 -13.11 16.51
CA ILE A 246 3.09 -14.35 15.87
C ILE A 246 1.56 -14.28 15.72
N GLY A 247 0.85 -13.83 16.75
CA GLY A 247 -0.61 -13.68 16.74
C GLY A 247 -1.09 -12.72 15.66
N PHE A 248 -0.51 -11.52 15.57
CA PHE A 248 -0.84 -10.56 14.51
C PHE A 248 -0.40 -11.03 13.13
N GLY A 249 0.74 -11.72 13.01
CA GLY A 249 1.20 -12.30 11.74
C GLY A 249 0.25 -13.37 11.22
N THR A 250 -0.19 -14.28 12.09
CA THR A 250 -1.18 -15.32 11.74
C THR A 250 -2.55 -14.71 11.43
N LEU A 251 -2.97 -13.68 12.16
CA LEU A 251 -4.20 -12.95 11.89
C LEU A 251 -4.16 -12.26 10.52
N LEU A 252 -3.05 -11.59 10.19
CA LEU A 252 -2.85 -10.99 8.86
C LEU A 252 -2.89 -12.04 7.76
N TRP A 253 -2.19 -13.16 7.94
CA TRP A 253 -2.23 -14.24 6.97
C TRP A 253 -3.66 -14.77 6.77
N SER A 254 -4.45 -14.87 7.84
CA SER A 254 -5.85 -15.31 7.76
C SER A 254 -6.77 -14.33 7.02
N THR A 255 -6.39 -13.05 6.90
CA THR A 255 -7.08 -12.07 6.04
C THR A 255 -6.74 -12.19 4.55
N SER A 256 -5.87 -13.13 4.17
CA SER A 256 -5.55 -13.36 2.76
C SER A 256 -6.79 -13.80 1.98
N PRO A 257 -6.93 -13.40 0.70
CA PRO A 257 -8.05 -13.80 -0.13
C PRO A 257 -7.99 -15.31 -0.36
N MET A 258 -9.12 -15.99 -0.20
CA MET A 258 -9.21 -17.40 -0.53
C MET A 258 -9.33 -17.53 -2.05
N VAL A 259 -8.31 -18.08 -2.70
CA VAL A 259 -8.42 -18.46 -4.12
C VAL A 259 -9.39 -19.65 -4.16
N SER A 260 -10.63 -19.41 -4.57
CA SER A 260 -11.51 -20.52 -4.90
C SER A 260 -10.93 -21.21 -6.13
N LEU A 261 -10.30 -22.37 -5.94
CA LEU A 261 -10.14 -23.33 -7.01
C LEU A 261 -11.53 -23.84 -7.35
N LYS A 262 -12.30 -23.06 -8.12
CA LYS A 262 -13.41 -23.60 -8.89
C LYS A 262 -12.76 -24.38 -10.03
N SER A 263 -12.29 -25.58 -9.71
CA SER A 263 -11.86 -26.54 -10.70
C SER A 263 -13.03 -26.77 -11.64
N SER A 264 -12.77 -26.52 -12.91
CA SER A 264 -13.48 -27.06 -14.06
C SER A 264 -13.86 -28.53 -13.83
N THR A 265 -15.07 -28.78 -13.35
CA THR A 265 -15.75 -30.08 -13.41
C THR A 265 -17.24 -29.81 -13.60
N GLU A 266 -17.58 -29.19 -14.72
CA GLU A 266 -18.90 -29.23 -15.36
C GLU A 266 -18.66 -29.31 -16.88
N GLU A 267 -18.00 -30.38 -17.31
CA GLU A 267 -18.14 -30.94 -18.66
C GLU A 267 -18.15 -32.47 -18.51
N GLU A 268 -19.36 -33.02 -18.32
CA GLU A 268 -19.83 -34.27 -18.90
C GLU A 268 -21.36 -34.33 -18.82
#